data_AF-A0AAV3QZM8-F1
#
_entry.id   AF-A0AAV3QZM8-F1
#
_cell.length_a   1.000
_cell.length_b   1.000
_cell.length_c   1.000
_cell.angle_alpha   90.00
_cell.angle_beta   90.00
_cell.angle_gamma   90.00
#
_symmetry.space_group_name_H-M   'P 1'
#
loop_
_entity.id
_entity.type
_entity.pdbx_description
1 polymer ?
#
loop_
_entity_poly.entity_id
_entity_poly.type
_entity_poly.pdbx_seq_one_letter_code
_entity_poly.pdbx_strand_id
1 'polypeptide(L)'
;MVIGEGIEDEEKWLAEGIAGIQHNAFYMHRALDANNLREALTFSAQLLSELRTSRLSPHKYYDLYMRVFDELRKLEMFFRDEERHGCSVVDLYELVQHAGNVLPRL
;
A
#
# COMPACT_ATOMS: atom_id res chain seq x y z
N MET A 1 16.95 24.03 -21.64
CA MET A 1 16.61 22.60 -21.76
C MET A 1 16.39 21.93 -20.39
N VAL A 2 16.08 22.70 -19.32
CA VAL A 2 16.04 22.19 -17.93
C VAL A 2 14.66 21.67 -17.50
N ILE A 3 13.60 22.03 -18.24
CA ILE A 3 12.22 21.65 -17.90
C ILE A 3 11.91 20.21 -18.32
N GLY A 4 12.60 19.67 -19.34
CA GLY A 4 12.38 18.29 -19.82
C GLY A 4 12.94 17.22 -18.89
N GLU A 5 14.14 17.43 -18.33
CA GLU A 5 14.83 16.46 -17.46
C GLU A 5 14.02 16.19 -16.17
N GLY A 6 13.46 17.23 -15.54
CA GLY A 6 12.67 17.06 -14.31
C GLY A 6 11.35 16.30 -14.51
N ILE A 7 10.77 16.32 -15.72
CA ILE A 7 9.55 15.60 -16.05
C ILE A 7 9.85 14.11 -16.29
N GLU A 8 10.93 13.80 -17.03
CA GLU A 8 11.36 12.41 -17.28
C GLU A 8 11.74 11.69 -15.97
N ASP A 9 12.42 12.39 -15.05
CA ASP A 9 12.75 11.86 -13.73
C ASP A 9 11.50 11.58 -12.89
N GLU A 10 10.48 12.44 -12.97
CA GLU A 10 9.23 12.25 -12.24
C GLU A 10 8.42 11.06 -12.77
N GLU A 11 8.37 10.88 -14.08
CA GLU A 11 7.72 9.71 -14.69
C GLU A 11 8.43 8.41 -14.30
N LYS A 12 9.75 8.43 -14.23
CA LYS A 12 10.53 7.29 -13.75
C LYS A 12 10.22 6.97 -12.29
N TRP A 13 10.20 7.96 -11.40
CA TRP A 13 9.87 7.73 -9.98
C TRP A 13 8.44 7.23 -9.80
N LEU A 14 7.49 7.74 -10.59
CA LEU A 14 6.12 7.23 -10.56
C LEU A 14 6.07 5.77 -11.01
N ALA A 15 6.76 5.41 -12.09
CA ALA A 15 6.82 4.04 -12.59
C ALA A 15 7.45 3.08 -11.55
N GLU A 16 8.53 3.49 -10.89
CA GLU A 16 9.17 2.74 -9.80
C GLU A 16 8.19 2.51 -8.63
N GLY A 17 7.50 3.55 -8.18
CA GLY A 17 6.50 3.44 -7.11
C GLY A 17 5.32 2.54 -7.49
N ILE A 18 4.81 2.65 -8.72
CA ILE A 18 3.74 1.77 -9.23
C ILE A 18 4.22 0.31 -9.27
N ALA A 19 5.45 0.05 -9.69
CA ALA A 19 6.02 -1.30 -9.71
C ALA A 19 6.13 -1.87 -8.28
N GLY A 20 6.54 -1.06 -7.31
CA GLY A 20 6.56 -1.42 -5.89
C GLY A 20 5.16 -1.77 -5.35
N ILE A 21 4.15 -0.97 -5.68
CA ILE A 21 2.74 -1.24 -5.32
C ILE A 21 2.29 -2.58 -5.93
N GLN A 22 2.51 -2.79 -7.22
CA GLN A 22 2.08 -4.02 -7.90
C GLN A 22 2.74 -5.27 -7.33
N HIS A 23 4.04 -5.19 -7.02
CA HIS A 23 4.78 -6.27 -6.39
C HIS A 23 4.18 -6.63 -5.01
N ASN A 24 4.02 -5.65 -4.14
CA ASN A 24 3.49 -5.87 -2.80
C ASN A 24 2.02 -6.29 -2.82
N ALA A 25 1.20 -5.74 -3.72
CA ALA A 25 -0.21 -6.11 -3.88
C ALA A 25 -0.37 -7.59 -4.28
N PHE A 26 0.48 -8.09 -5.19
CA PHE A 26 0.46 -9.50 -5.58
C PHE A 26 0.68 -10.44 -4.38
N TYR A 27 1.69 -10.16 -3.56
CA TYR A 27 1.96 -10.99 -2.38
C TYR A 27 0.92 -10.79 -1.27
N MET A 28 0.40 -9.57 -1.12
CA MET A 28 -0.73 -9.29 -0.22
C MET A 28 -1.94 -10.15 -0.59
N HIS A 29 -2.36 -10.16 -1.86
CA HIS A 29 -3.49 -10.98 -2.31
C HIS A 29 -3.27 -12.47 -2.06
N ARG A 30 -2.08 -12.98 -2.40
CA ARG A 30 -1.74 -14.38 -2.15
C ARG A 30 -1.79 -14.73 -0.65
N ALA A 31 -1.36 -13.81 0.22
CA ALA A 31 -1.45 -14.00 1.67
C ALA A 31 -2.91 -13.96 2.17
N LEU A 32 -3.75 -13.08 1.61
CA LEU A 32 -5.19 -13.04 1.91
C LEU A 32 -5.89 -14.33 1.49
N ASP A 33 -5.61 -14.85 0.29
CA ASP A 33 -6.17 -16.12 -0.20
C ASP A 33 -5.78 -17.31 0.70
N ALA A 34 -4.58 -17.26 1.28
CA ALA A 34 -4.07 -18.25 2.22
C ALA A 34 -4.49 -18.00 3.69
N ASN A 35 -5.29 -16.96 3.95
CA ASN A 35 -5.66 -16.49 5.29
C ASN A 35 -4.45 -16.20 6.21
N ASN A 36 -3.30 -15.82 5.62
CA ASN A 36 -2.07 -15.48 6.33
C ASN A 36 -2.03 -13.97 6.65
N LEU A 37 -2.70 -13.59 7.75
CA LEU A 37 -2.87 -12.20 8.15
C LEU A 37 -1.55 -11.45 8.38
N ARG A 38 -0.55 -12.12 8.95
CA ARG A 38 0.76 -11.52 9.22
C ARG A 38 1.43 -11.07 7.93
N GLU A 39 1.47 -11.93 6.92
CA GLU A 39 2.06 -11.58 5.63
C GLU A 39 1.21 -10.53 4.90
N ALA A 40 -0.12 -10.67 4.92
CA ALA A 40 -1.00 -9.68 4.31
C ALA A 40 -0.77 -8.27 4.86
N LEU A 41 -0.68 -8.13 6.19
CA LEU A 41 -0.39 -6.85 6.86
C LEU A 41 1.05 -6.37 6.62
N THR A 42 2.00 -7.28 6.47
CA THR A 42 3.40 -6.92 6.14
C THR A 42 3.49 -6.30 4.75
N PHE A 43 2.88 -6.95 3.75
CA PHE A 43 2.88 -6.46 2.38
C PHE A 43 2.01 -5.21 2.21
N SER A 44 0.91 -5.07 2.95
CA SER A 44 0.12 -3.83 2.93
C SER A 44 0.91 -2.64 3.48
N ALA A 45 1.67 -2.83 4.57
CA ALA A 45 2.53 -1.78 5.13
C ALA A 45 3.69 -1.39 4.19
N GLN A 46 4.25 -2.36 3.46
CA GLN A 46 5.27 -2.11 2.42
C GLN A 46 4.67 -1.36 1.23
N LEU A 47 3.49 -1.76 0.76
CA LEU A 47 2.72 -1.06 -0.28
C LEU A 47 2.43 0.40 0.11
N LEU A 48 1.98 0.63 1.35
CA LEU A 48 1.75 1.99 1.88
C LEU A 48 3.04 2.81 1.99
N SER A 49 4.19 2.16 2.13
CA SER A 49 5.47 2.87 2.24
C SER A 49 5.87 3.57 0.94
N GLU A 50 5.32 3.18 -0.21
CA GLU A 50 5.53 3.88 -1.50
C GLU A 50 5.00 5.32 -1.46
N LEU A 51 3.96 5.59 -0.67
CA LEU A 51 3.39 6.93 -0.48
C LEU A 51 4.29 7.86 0.35
N ARG A 52 5.39 7.36 0.91
CA ARG A 52 6.32 8.20 1.69
C ARG A 52 7.27 9.02 0.81
N THR A 53 7.20 8.85 -0.51
CA THR A 53 8.00 9.63 -1.46
C THR A 53 7.66 11.12 -1.40
N SER A 54 8.70 11.96 -1.45
CA SER A 54 8.56 13.42 -1.57
C SER A 54 9.01 13.92 -2.96
N ARG A 55 9.17 13.01 -3.94
CA ARG A 55 9.75 13.29 -5.26
C ARG A 55 8.72 13.60 -6.34
N LEU A 56 7.44 13.34 -6.07
CA LEU A 56 6.36 13.49 -7.03
C LEU A 56 5.65 14.84 -6.83
N SER A 57 5.25 15.46 -7.93
CA SER A 57 4.27 16.54 -7.94
C SER A 57 2.92 16.04 -7.40
N PRO A 58 2.04 16.95 -6.96
CA PRO A 58 0.73 16.58 -6.45
C PRO A 58 -0.10 15.72 -7.42
N HIS A 59 0.01 15.97 -8.73
CA HIS A 59 -0.73 15.22 -9.74
C HIS A 59 -0.24 13.76 -9.84
N LYS A 60 1.08 13.56 -9.97
CA LYS A 60 1.65 12.20 -10.06
C LYS A 60 1.54 11.45 -8.73
N TYR A 61 1.63 12.16 -7.60
CA TYR A 61 1.38 11.57 -6.28
C TYR A 61 -0.06 11.09 -6.16
N TYR A 62 -1.04 11.85 -6.67
CA TYR A 62 -2.44 11.42 -6.69
C TYR A 62 -2.64 10.14 -7.50
N ASP A 63 -1.97 10.02 -8.65
CA ASP A 63 -1.99 8.79 -9.45
C ASP A 63 -1.46 7.58 -8.64
N LEU A 64 -0.34 7.77 -7.93
CA LEU A 64 0.24 6.75 -7.05
C LEU A 64 -0.72 6.39 -5.89
N TYR A 65 -1.30 7.40 -5.25
CA TYR A 65 -2.28 7.24 -4.18
C TYR A 65 -3.49 6.42 -4.63
N MET A 66 -4.05 6.71 -5.80
CA MET A 66 -5.21 5.97 -6.30
C MET A 66 -4.93 4.48 -6.49
N ARG A 67 -3.71 4.14 -6.93
CA ARG A 67 -3.29 2.73 -7.01
C ARG A 67 -3.21 2.06 -5.65
N VAL A 68 -2.65 2.74 -4.63
CA VAL A 68 -2.63 2.22 -3.26
C VAL A 68 -4.05 2.06 -2.71
N PHE A 69 -4.90 3.07 -2.93
CA PHE A 69 -6.27 3.08 -2.43
C PHE A 69 -7.10 1.90 -2.95
N ASP A 70 -7.01 1.60 -4.25
CA ASP A 70 -7.72 0.45 -4.84
C ASP A 70 -7.28 -0.88 -4.21
N GLU A 71 -6.00 -1.02 -3.86
CA GLU A 71 -5.49 -2.22 -3.17
C GLU A 71 -5.95 -2.29 -1.71
N LEU A 72 -5.98 -1.16 -1.01
CA LEU A 72 -6.53 -1.09 0.36
C LEU A 72 -8.01 -1.45 0.42
N ARG A 73 -8.81 -1.13 -0.62
CA ARG A 73 -10.22 -1.54 -0.67
C ARG A 73 -10.39 -3.05 -0.67
N LYS A 74 -9.47 -3.79 -1.32
CA LYS A 74 -9.49 -5.26 -1.30
C LYS A 74 -9.15 -5.79 0.09
N LEU A 75 -8.19 -5.17 0.76
CA LEU A 75 -7.83 -5.49 2.15
C LEU A 75 -9.01 -5.22 3.11
N GLU A 76 -9.69 -4.08 2.95
CA GLU A 76 -10.89 -3.73 3.70
C GLU A 76 -12.02 -4.75 3.50
N MET A 77 -12.30 -5.13 2.25
CA MET A 77 -13.30 -6.14 1.92
C MET A 77 -13.02 -7.49 2.59
N PHE A 78 -11.74 -7.89 2.67
CA PHE A 78 -11.35 -9.11 3.36
C PHE A 78 -11.66 -9.04 4.86
N PHE A 79 -11.25 -7.98 5.55
CA PHE A 79 -11.47 -7.86 7.00
C PHE A 79 -12.92 -7.59 7.39
N ARG A 80 -13.77 -7.19 6.44
CA ARG A 80 -15.21 -7.02 6.67
C ARG A 80 -15.94 -8.34 6.96
N ASP A 81 -15.39 -9.49 6.53
CA ASP A 81 -15.94 -10.82 6.79
C ASP A 81 -15.28 -11.45 8.04
N GLU A 82 -15.53 -10.85 9.22
CA GLU A 82 -14.89 -11.23 10.49
C GLU A 82 -15.03 -12.73 10.82
N GLU A 83 -16.23 -13.29 10.61
CA GLU A 83 -16.55 -14.69 10.91
C GLU A 83 -15.70 -15.68 10.10
N ARG A 84 -15.29 -15.29 8.90
CA ARG A 84 -14.52 -16.14 8.00
C ARG A 84 -13.02 -16.12 8.29
N HIS A 85 -12.49 -15.00 8.78
CA HIS A 85 -11.05 -14.77 8.85
C HIS A 85 -10.47 -14.85 10.27
N GLY A 86 -11.33 -14.85 11.30
CA GLY A 86 -10.93 -15.13 12.69
C GLY A 86 -10.06 -14.05 13.34
N CYS A 87 -10.15 -12.81 12.84
CA CYS A 87 -9.46 -11.64 13.39
C CYS A 87 -10.50 -10.58 13.71
N SER A 88 -10.64 -10.25 15.00
CA SER A 88 -11.54 -9.17 15.41
C SER A 88 -10.99 -7.81 14.99
N VAL A 89 -11.88 -6.83 14.81
CA VAL A 89 -11.46 -5.45 14.51
C VAL A 89 -10.58 -4.85 15.61
N VAL A 90 -10.78 -5.26 16.87
CA VAL A 90 -9.96 -4.81 18.00
C VAL A 90 -8.53 -5.34 17.88
N ASP A 91 -8.38 -6.65 17.62
CA ASP A 91 -7.05 -7.26 17.42
C ASP A 91 -6.35 -6.64 16.20
N LEU A 92 -7.10 -6.43 15.10
CA LEU A 92 -6.57 -5.79 13.91
C LEU A 92 -6.07 -4.36 14.21
N TYR A 93 -6.84 -3.58 14.97
CA TYR A 93 -6.46 -2.23 15.38
C TYR A 93 -5.16 -2.25 16.18
N GLU A 94 -5.02 -3.14 17.15
CA GLU A 94 -3.77 -3.26 17.92
C GLU A 94 -2.58 -3.69 17.04
N LEU A 95 -2.79 -4.69 16.16
CA LEU A 95 -1.75 -5.23 15.29
C LEU A 95 -1.13 -4.17 14.38
N VAL A 96 -1.97 -3.36 13.71
CA VAL A 96 -1.47 -2.35 12.76
C VAL A 96 -0.74 -1.19 13.44
N GLN A 97 -1.02 -0.91 14.72
CA GLN A 97 -0.36 0.15 15.49
C GLN A 97 1.12 -0.14 15.79
N HIS A 98 1.57 -1.40 15.64
CA HIS A 98 2.99 -1.75 15.74
C HIS A 98 3.83 -1.29 14.53
N ALA A 99 3.21 -0.77 13.45
CA ALA A 99 3.95 -0.21 12.33
C ALA A 99 4.77 1.03 12.76
N GLY A 100 6.09 0.99 12.53
CA GLY A 100 6.98 2.06 12.96
C GLY A 100 6.76 3.40 12.23
N ASN A 101 6.40 3.35 10.94
CA ASN A 101 6.15 4.53 10.12
C ASN A 101 4.71 5.01 10.30
N VAL A 102 4.52 6.34 10.42
CA VAL A 102 3.19 6.93 10.68
C VAL A 102 2.20 6.70 9.54
N LEU A 103 2.64 6.81 8.28
CA LEU A 103 1.73 6.69 7.13
C LEU A 103 1.19 5.25 7.01
N PRO A 104 2.00 4.18 7.00
CA PRO A 104 1.47 2.82 7.02
C PRO A 104 0.67 2.43 8.27
N ARG A 105 0.81 3.18 9.37
CA ARG A 105 0.13 2.91 10.64
C ARG A 105 -1.29 3.48 10.70
N LEU A 106 -1.54 4.57 9.97
CA LEU A 106 -2.82 5.29 9.93
C LEU A 106 -3.64 4.88 8.72
#